data_AF-A0A6H1RHT9-F1
#
_entry.id   AF-A0A6H1RHT9-F1
#
_cell.length_a   1.000
_cell.length_b   1.000
_cell.length_c   1.000
_cell.angle_alpha   90.00
_cell.angle_beta   90.00
_cell.angle_gamma   90.00
#
_symmetry.space_group_name_H-M   'P 1'
#
loop_
_entity.id
_entity.type
_entity.pdbx_description
1 polymer ?
#
loop_
_entity_poly.entity_id
_entity_poly.type
_entity_poly.pdbx_seq_one_letter_code
_entity_poly.pdbx_strand_id
1 'polypeptide(L)'
;MPELAFAVTGAEPVRMAAVPALSFELHVRRVGGGSVRSINLTTAIRIAAARRRYRAAEQDELVELFGVPERWATTMRPLPWARLTTVVGPFDDDVVVPLQLVCTDDVELAVAKYFHAVRDAAVPLDFLFSGTIFHLGPDERLRTAQIDWSQDTTFDLAAGLWHEALGGTRWVRMSEDSFSRLHDYRRARALGTWDETISALLARTEQDVS
;
A
#
# COMPACT_ATOMS: atom_id res chain seq x y z
N MET A 1 -11.33 -7.55 30.09
CA MET A 1 -11.04 -6.79 28.86
C MET A 1 -11.10 -7.78 27.70
N PRO A 2 -11.71 -7.46 26.56
CA PRO A 2 -11.66 -8.32 25.38
C PRO A 2 -10.21 -8.53 24.94
N GLU A 3 -9.86 -9.77 24.67
CA GLU A 3 -8.57 -10.14 24.08
C GLU A 3 -8.80 -10.45 22.61
N LEU A 4 -8.04 -9.79 21.74
CA LEU A 4 -8.23 -9.86 20.30
C LEU A 4 -7.07 -10.61 19.63
N ALA A 5 -7.32 -11.17 18.45
CA ALA A 5 -6.30 -11.66 17.55
C ALA A 5 -6.60 -11.13 16.15
N PHE A 6 -5.57 -10.68 15.45
CA PHE A 6 -5.68 -10.11 14.11
C PHE A 6 -4.97 -11.02 13.10
N ALA A 7 -5.59 -11.21 11.93
CA ALA A 7 -4.97 -11.90 10.81
C ALA A 7 -5.38 -11.21 9.52
N VAL A 8 -4.43 -11.03 8.61
CA VAL A 8 -4.73 -10.63 7.23
C VAL A 8 -4.78 -11.90 6.39
N THR A 9 -5.93 -12.19 5.81
CA THR A 9 -6.19 -13.49 5.14
C THR A 9 -6.16 -13.40 3.62
N GLY A 10 -6.33 -12.21 3.07
CA GLY A 10 -6.43 -11.99 1.64
C GLY A 10 -6.08 -10.56 1.24
N ALA A 11 -5.79 -10.39 -0.04
CA ALA A 11 -5.60 -9.09 -0.67
C ALA A 11 -6.08 -9.14 -2.12
N GLU A 12 -6.74 -8.07 -2.57
CA GLU A 12 -7.18 -7.95 -3.96
C GLU A 12 -7.15 -6.49 -4.45
N PRO A 13 -6.97 -6.25 -5.77
CA PRO A 13 -7.18 -4.94 -6.36
C PRO A 13 -8.64 -4.49 -6.26
N VAL A 14 -8.85 -3.25 -5.84
CA VAL A 14 -10.19 -2.66 -5.82
C VAL A 14 -10.61 -2.29 -7.24
N ARG A 15 -11.57 -3.02 -7.78
CA ARG A 15 -12.10 -2.76 -9.13
C ARG A 15 -12.87 -1.43 -9.17
N MET A 16 -12.72 -0.69 -10.27
CA MET A 16 -13.42 0.57 -10.52
C MET A 16 -13.21 1.61 -9.40
N ALA A 17 -12.07 1.57 -8.72
CA ALA A 17 -11.70 2.58 -7.74
C ALA A 17 -11.37 3.91 -8.45
N ALA A 18 -11.73 5.03 -7.82
CA ALA A 18 -11.41 6.36 -8.33
C ALA A 18 -9.88 6.63 -8.34
N VAL A 19 -9.16 5.94 -7.46
CA VAL A 19 -7.69 5.90 -7.40
C VAL A 19 -7.27 4.43 -7.25
N PRO A 20 -6.10 4.03 -7.78
CA PRO A 20 -5.58 2.69 -7.56
C PRO A 20 -5.57 2.31 -6.09
N ALA A 21 -6.11 1.13 -5.75
CA ALA A 21 -6.17 0.68 -4.36
C ALA A 21 -6.14 -0.84 -4.26
N LEU A 22 -5.60 -1.31 -3.13
CA LEU A 22 -5.71 -2.69 -2.67
C LEU A 22 -6.69 -2.74 -1.50
N SER A 23 -7.47 -3.82 -1.42
CA SER A 23 -8.26 -4.17 -0.24
C SER A 23 -7.62 -5.38 0.42
N PHE A 24 -7.27 -5.26 1.70
CA PHE A 24 -6.83 -6.38 2.52
C PHE A 24 -7.99 -6.86 3.40
N GLU A 25 -8.15 -8.18 3.51
CA GLU A 25 -9.13 -8.80 4.40
C GLU A 25 -8.54 -8.94 5.80
N LEU A 26 -8.97 -8.09 6.74
CA LEU A 26 -8.59 -8.19 8.14
C LEU A 26 -9.63 -9.00 8.90
N HIS A 27 -9.25 -10.20 9.34
CA HIS A 27 -9.96 -10.96 10.36
C HIS A 27 -9.61 -10.44 11.75
N VAL A 28 -10.63 -10.06 12.50
CA VAL A 28 -10.54 -9.70 13.92
C VAL A 28 -11.29 -10.76 14.72
N ARG A 29 -10.60 -11.47 15.59
CA ARG A 29 -11.18 -12.52 16.43
C ARG A 29 -11.10 -12.12 17.89
N ARG A 30 -12.17 -12.33 18.65
CA ARG A 30 -12.14 -12.27 20.11
C ARG A 30 -11.76 -13.64 20.65
N VAL A 31 -10.57 -13.75 21.24
CA VAL A 31 -10.04 -15.02 21.80
C VAL A 31 -10.32 -15.16 23.29
N GLY A 32 -10.80 -14.09 23.93
CA GLY A 32 -11.18 -14.11 25.33
C GLY A 32 -11.81 -12.79 25.80
N GLY A 33 -12.24 -12.78 27.06
CA GLY A 33 -12.73 -11.58 27.73
C GLY A 33 -14.17 -11.17 27.38
N GLY A 34 -14.46 -9.88 27.58
CA GLY A 34 -15.83 -9.31 27.47
C GLY A 34 -16.28 -9.06 26.04
N SER A 35 -17.53 -8.61 25.85
CA SER A 35 -18.10 -8.29 24.53
C SER A 35 -17.47 -7.03 23.92
N VAL A 36 -17.21 -7.04 22.62
CA VAL A 36 -16.76 -5.84 21.88
C VAL A 36 -17.97 -5.02 21.45
N ARG A 37 -17.96 -3.72 21.75
CA ARG A 37 -18.98 -2.77 21.25
C ARG A 37 -18.52 -2.05 19.99
N SER A 38 -17.26 -1.64 19.97
CA SER A 38 -16.60 -1.11 18.79
C SER A 38 -15.09 -1.08 19.01
N ILE A 39 -14.34 -0.96 17.93
CA ILE A 39 -12.90 -0.75 17.96
C ILE A 39 -12.58 0.44 17.07
N ASN A 40 -11.85 1.42 17.60
CA ASN A 40 -11.17 2.41 16.76
C ASN A 40 -9.76 1.88 16.52
N LEU A 41 -9.56 1.28 15.34
CA LEU A 41 -8.35 0.55 14.98
C LEU A 41 -7.48 1.43 14.07
N THR A 42 -6.23 1.63 14.47
CA THR A 42 -5.18 2.15 13.62
C THR A 42 -4.31 0.99 13.15
N THR A 43 -4.10 0.89 11.83
CA THR A 43 -3.22 -0.13 11.24
C THR A 43 -2.09 0.57 10.48
N ALA A 44 -0.85 0.40 10.95
CA ALA A 44 0.33 0.83 10.23
C ALA A 44 0.87 -0.33 9.39
N ILE A 45 1.04 -0.10 8.10
CA ILE A 45 1.49 -1.10 7.13
C ILE A 45 2.88 -0.70 6.64
N ARG A 46 3.82 -1.64 6.66
CA ARG A 46 5.18 -1.44 6.17
C ARG A 46 5.68 -2.66 5.41
N ILE A 47 6.54 -2.42 4.42
CA ILE A 47 7.25 -3.48 3.72
C ILE A 47 8.43 -3.92 4.58
N ALA A 48 8.43 -5.17 5.01
CA ALA A 48 9.49 -5.77 5.81
C ALA A 48 10.61 -6.32 4.92
N ALA A 49 11.24 -5.44 4.14
CA ALA A 49 12.17 -5.77 3.06
C ALA A 49 13.24 -6.82 3.46
N ALA A 50 13.74 -6.78 4.70
CA ALA A 50 14.77 -7.70 5.21
C ALA A 50 14.29 -9.16 5.38
N ARG A 51 12.98 -9.43 5.36
CA ARG A 51 12.43 -10.80 5.46
C ARG A 51 12.50 -11.57 4.13
N ARG A 52 12.92 -10.92 3.05
CA ARG A 52 12.99 -11.49 1.70
C ARG A 52 14.45 -11.57 1.22
N ARG A 53 14.76 -12.59 0.43
CA ARG A 53 15.98 -12.65 -0.38
C ARG A 53 15.71 -12.09 -1.78
N TYR A 54 16.68 -11.34 -2.32
CA TYR A 54 16.55 -10.64 -3.60
C TYR A 54 17.42 -11.30 -4.67
N ARG A 55 16.90 -11.38 -5.89
CA ARG A 55 17.65 -11.83 -7.09
C ARG A 55 18.61 -10.73 -7.53
N ALA A 56 19.66 -11.06 -8.27
CA ALA A 56 20.65 -10.09 -8.74
C ALA A 56 20.02 -8.88 -9.47
N ALA A 57 19.12 -9.14 -10.41
CA ALA A 57 18.41 -8.06 -11.13
C ALA A 57 17.58 -7.15 -10.20
N GLU A 58 17.00 -7.70 -9.14
CA GLU A 58 16.25 -6.90 -8.15
C GLU A 58 17.21 -6.13 -7.24
N GLN A 59 18.39 -6.68 -6.94
CA GLN A 59 19.40 -6.00 -6.14
C GLN A 59 19.90 -4.73 -6.81
N ASP A 60 20.15 -4.80 -8.13
CA ASP A 60 20.61 -3.65 -8.92
C ASP A 60 19.60 -2.48 -8.87
N GLU A 61 18.31 -2.78 -9.02
CA GLU A 61 17.22 -1.78 -8.93
C GLU A 61 17.02 -1.23 -7.50
N LEU A 62 17.35 -2.02 -6.48
CA LEU A 62 17.17 -1.64 -5.07
C LEU A 62 18.35 -0.86 -4.49
N VAL A 63 19.43 -0.66 -5.25
CA VAL A 63 20.59 0.12 -4.81
C VAL A 63 20.19 1.54 -4.41
N GLU A 64 19.23 2.15 -5.13
CA GLU A 64 18.76 3.49 -4.79
C GLU A 64 18.07 3.55 -3.43
N LEU A 65 17.38 2.48 -3.03
CA LEU A 65 16.63 2.42 -1.76
C LEU A 65 17.50 2.03 -0.57
N PHE A 66 18.38 1.06 -0.76
CA PHE A 66 19.09 0.41 0.35
C PHE A 66 20.61 0.52 0.23
N GLY A 67 21.14 1.14 -0.82
CA GLY A 67 22.56 1.13 -1.15
C GLY A 67 23.01 -0.24 -1.68
N VAL A 68 24.33 -0.44 -1.77
CA VAL A 68 24.91 -1.69 -2.29
C VAL A 68 24.59 -2.92 -1.40
N PRO A 69 24.40 -4.12 -1.98
CA PRO A 69 23.96 -5.32 -1.26
C PRO A 69 24.80 -5.70 -0.04
N GLU A 70 26.10 -5.46 -0.06
CA GLU A 70 27.03 -5.77 1.04
C GLU A 70 26.68 -4.99 2.32
N ARG A 71 25.98 -3.86 2.21
CA ARG A 71 25.61 -3.00 3.33
C ARG A 71 24.21 -3.25 3.87
N TRP A 72 23.41 -4.08 3.21
CA TRP A 72 21.98 -4.25 3.50
C TRP A 72 21.68 -4.70 4.92
N ALA A 73 22.59 -5.43 5.57
CA ALA A 73 22.45 -5.78 6.98
C ALA A 73 22.27 -4.56 7.90
N THR A 74 22.77 -3.39 7.48
CA THR A 74 22.71 -2.14 8.25
C THR A 74 21.80 -1.08 7.63
N THR A 75 21.59 -1.10 6.31
CA THR A 75 20.84 -0.08 5.58
C THR A 75 19.40 -0.48 5.26
N MET A 76 19.11 -1.78 5.14
CA MET A 76 17.77 -2.25 4.80
C MET A 76 16.84 -2.11 6.00
N ARG A 77 16.03 -1.05 5.98
CA ARG A 77 15.00 -0.76 6.97
C ARG A 77 13.61 -1.07 6.40
N PRO A 78 12.63 -1.42 7.25
CA PRO A 78 11.26 -1.52 6.81
C PRO A 78 10.79 -0.21 6.17
N LEU A 79 10.09 -0.28 5.04
CA LEU A 79 9.57 0.89 4.34
C LEU A 79 8.13 1.16 4.81
N PRO A 80 7.85 2.28 5.50
CA PRO A 80 6.48 2.66 5.82
C PRO A 80 5.69 2.86 4.54
N TRP A 81 4.49 2.27 4.48
CA TRP A 81 3.61 2.39 3.33
C TRP A 81 2.39 3.24 3.65
N ALA A 82 1.62 2.82 4.65
CA ALA A 82 0.38 3.49 5.00
C ALA A 82 0.08 3.42 6.48
N ARG A 83 -0.75 4.34 6.95
CA ARG A 83 -1.42 4.28 8.23
C ARG A 83 -2.91 4.48 7.99
N LEU A 84 -3.69 3.46 8.31
CA LEU A 84 -5.13 3.42 8.10
C LEU A 84 -5.85 3.53 9.44
N THR A 85 -7.02 4.17 9.44
CA THR A 85 -7.92 4.20 10.61
C THR A 85 -9.25 3.59 10.20
N THR A 86 -9.65 2.53 10.91
CA THR A 86 -10.88 1.77 10.64
C THR A 86 -11.69 1.67 11.92
N VAL A 87 -12.99 1.93 11.82
CA VAL A 87 -13.93 1.66 12.92
C VAL A 87 -14.54 0.29 12.70
N VAL A 88 -14.26 -0.64 13.61
CA VAL A 88 -14.87 -1.97 13.63
C VAL A 88 -16.11 -1.91 14.50
N GLY A 89 -17.24 -2.38 13.98
CA GLY A 89 -18.50 -2.49 14.72
C GLY A 89 -18.47 -3.56 15.82
N PRO A 90 -19.60 -3.76 16.53
CA PRO A 90 -19.72 -4.85 17.48
C PRO A 90 -19.69 -6.21 16.75
N PHE A 91 -19.10 -7.21 17.41
CA PHE A 91 -19.13 -8.60 16.97
C PHE A 91 -19.01 -9.50 18.20
N ASP A 92 -19.52 -10.74 18.08
CA ASP A 92 -19.50 -11.70 19.17
C ASP A 92 -18.19 -12.48 19.17
N ASP A 93 -17.90 -13.26 18.14
CA ASP A 93 -16.70 -14.12 18.10
C ASP A 93 -15.65 -13.59 17.13
N ASP A 94 -16.03 -13.29 15.90
CA ASP A 94 -15.15 -12.71 14.90
C ASP A 94 -15.88 -11.81 13.89
N VAL A 95 -15.10 -11.01 13.17
CA VAL A 95 -15.55 -10.18 12.07
C VAL A 95 -14.44 -10.03 11.04
N VAL A 96 -14.83 -9.90 9.77
CA VAL A 96 -13.94 -9.55 8.67
C VAL A 96 -14.22 -8.11 8.25
N VAL A 97 -13.17 -7.29 8.22
CA VAL A 97 -13.27 -5.90 7.77
C VAL A 97 -12.27 -5.63 6.66
N PRO A 98 -12.65 -4.88 5.61
CA PRO A 98 -11.73 -4.49 4.56
C PRO A 98 -10.82 -3.36 5.05
N LEU A 99 -9.53 -3.47 4.81
CA LEU A 99 -8.57 -2.37 4.92
C LEU A 99 -8.23 -1.87 3.52
N GLN A 100 -8.76 -0.69 3.17
CA GLN A 100 -8.45 -0.07 1.88
C GLN A 100 -7.15 0.71 1.95
N LEU A 101 -6.19 0.31 1.12
CA LEU A 101 -4.90 0.95 0.96
C LEU A 101 -4.80 1.55 -0.44
N VAL A 102 -4.61 2.87 -0.51
CA VAL A 102 -4.36 3.55 -1.78
C VAL A 102 -2.95 3.23 -2.27
N CYS A 103 -2.87 2.85 -3.54
CA CYS A 103 -1.62 2.60 -4.25
C CYS A 103 -1.26 3.82 -5.09
N THR A 104 0.02 4.05 -5.23
CA THR A 104 0.57 5.17 -6.01
C THR A 104 1.77 4.68 -6.77
N ASP A 105 1.89 5.16 -8.00
CA ASP A 105 2.99 4.88 -8.89
C ASP A 105 3.99 6.05 -8.97
N ASP A 106 3.93 6.95 -7.99
CA ASP A 106 4.88 8.04 -7.86
C ASP A 106 6.26 7.45 -7.57
N VAL A 107 7.08 7.39 -8.61
CA VAL A 107 8.43 6.82 -8.56
C VAL A 107 9.34 7.55 -7.58
N GLU A 108 9.01 8.74 -7.06
CA GLU A 108 9.79 9.37 -5.99
C GLU A 108 9.61 8.66 -4.64
N LEU A 109 8.53 7.88 -4.47
CA LEU A 109 8.23 7.18 -3.24
C LEU A 109 8.96 5.84 -3.16
N ALA A 110 9.59 5.59 -2.01
CA ALA A 110 10.35 4.36 -1.76
C ALA A 110 9.54 3.08 -2.00
N VAL A 111 8.24 3.09 -1.68
CA VAL A 111 7.35 1.95 -1.90
C VAL A 111 7.14 1.68 -3.39
N ALA A 112 6.93 2.72 -4.21
CA ALA A 112 6.77 2.54 -5.65
C ALA A 112 8.05 2.01 -6.30
N LYS A 113 9.21 2.60 -5.97
CA LYS A 113 10.53 2.09 -6.39
C LYS A 113 10.71 0.62 -6.01
N TYR A 114 10.31 0.24 -4.79
CA TYR A 114 10.42 -1.14 -4.33
C TYR A 114 9.58 -2.10 -5.17
N PHE A 115 8.31 -1.77 -5.44
CA PHE A 115 7.45 -2.60 -6.30
C PHE A 115 7.91 -2.61 -7.76
N HIS A 116 8.51 -1.53 -8.27
CA HIS A 116 9.12 -1.56 -9.60
C HIS A 116 10.29 -2.56 -9.69
N ALA A 117 11.10 -2.65 -8.64
CA ALA A 117 12.20 -3.62 -8.56
C ALA A 117 11.69 -5.06 -8.36
N VAL A 118 10.63 -5.26 -7.57
CA VAL A 118 10.09 -6.57 -7.23
C VAL A 118 8.74 -6.79 -7.93
N ARG A 119 8.77 -7.34 -9.14
CA ARG A 119 7.57 -7.49 -9.98
C ARG A 119 6.77 -8.78 -9.77
N ASP A 120 7.48 -9.91 -9.76
CA ASP A 120 6.88 -11.26 -9.82
C ASP A 120 7.20 -12.09 -8.57
N ALA A 121 7.16 -11.45 -7.40
CA ALA A 121 7.44 -12.13 -6.14
C ALA A 121 6.54 -11.67 -5.00
N ALA A 122 6.53 -12.45 -3.93
CA ALA A 122 5.93 -12.06 -2.66
C ALA A 122 6.72 -10.91 -2.02
N VAL A 123 5.99 -9.92 -1.53
CA VAL A 123 6.45 -8.76 -0.78
C VAL A 123 5.98 -8.91 0.66
N PRO A 124 6.89 -9.13 1.63
CA PRO A 124 6.51 -9.31 3.01
C PRO A 124 6.05 -7.99 3.61
N LEU A 125 4.84 -7.98 4.15
CA LEU A 125 4.26 -6.85 4.87
C LEU A 125 4.17 -7.17 6.36
N ASP A 126 4.39 -6.15 7.18
CA ASP A 126 3.99 -6.14 8.58
C ASP A 126 2.77 -5.22 8.75
N PHE A 127 1.77 -5.70 9.49
CA PHE A 127 0.57 -4.97 9.89
C PHE A 127 0.64 -4.76 11.39
N LEU A 128 0.90 -3.51 11.79
CA LEU A 128 1.06 -3.14 13.18
C LEU A 128 -0.24 -2.50 13.68
N PHE A 129 -0.82 -3.05 14.74
CA PHE A 129 -2.14 -2.61 15.23
C PHE A 129 -2.01 -1.80 16.51
N SER A 130 -2.76 -0.70 16.57
CA SER A 130 -2.95 0.06 17.79
C SER A 130 -4.34 0.69 17.80
N GLY A 131 -4.78 1.16 18.96
CA GLY A 131 -6.07 1.84 19.07
C GLY A 131 -6.83 1.49 20.33
N THR A 132 -8.13 1.73 20.29
CA THR A 132 -9.00 1.64 21.47
C THR A 132 -10.15 0.66 21.24
N ILE A 133 -10.31 -0.27 22.16
CA ILE A 133 -11.43 -1.20 22.23
C ILE A 133 -12.47 -0.59 23.20
N PHE A 134 -13.69 -0.41 22.71
CA PHE A 134 -14.85 -0.05 23.52
C PHE A 134 -15.62 -1.33 23.84
N HIS A 135 -15.82 -1.61 25.12
CA HIS A 135 -16.43 -2.86 25.57
C HIS A 135 -17.32 -2.65 26.77
N LEU A 136 -18.21 -3.60 27.04
CA LEU A 136 -18.99 -3.61 28.28
C LEU A 136 -18.19 -4.31 29.38
N GLY A 137 -18.23 -3.77 30.59
CA GLY A 137 -17.78 -4.45 31.79
C GLY A 137 -18.82 -5.46 32.30
N PRO A 138 -18.48 -6.25 33.33
CA PRO A 138 -19.43 -7.15 34.00
C PRO A 138 -20.65 -6.43 34.60
N ASP A 139 -20.51 -5.12 34.86
CA ASP A 139 -21.54 -4.21 35.36
C ASP A 139 -22.36 -3.54 34.24
N GLU A 140 -22.25 -4.03 33.00
CA GLU A 140 -22.87 -3.48 31.79
C GLU A 140 -22.50 -2.02 31.47
N ARG A 141 -21.48 -1.47 32.14
CA ARG A 141 -20.99 -0.12 31.88
C ARG A 141 -19.96 -0.13 30.75
N LEU A 142 -20.00 0.92 29.93
CA LEU A 142 -19.01 1.13 28.88
C LEU A 142 -17.63 1.39 29.48
N ARG A 143 -16.63 0.67 28.99
CA ARG A 143 -15.21 0.78 29.37
C ARG A 143 -14.35 0.82 28.11
N THR A 144 -13.14 1.33 28.27
CA THR A 144 -12.13 1.38 27.21
C THR A 144 -10.90 0.58 27.58
N ALA A 145 -10.27 0.03 26.55
CA ALA A 145 -9.00 -0.68 26.63
C ALA A 145 -8.13 -0.29 25.44
N GLN A 146 -6.81 -0.35 25.59
CA GLN A 146 -5.88 -0.17 24.47
C GLN A 146 -5.56 -1.52 23.84
N ILE A 147 -5.38 -1.52 22.53
CA ILE A 147 -4.83 -2.68 21.80
C ILE A 147 -3.35 -2.81 22.17
N ASP A 148 -2.94 -4.03 22.52
CA ASP A 148 -1.55 -4.36 22.81
C ASP A 148 -0.74 -4.44 21.50
N TRP A 149 0.48 -3.93 21.52
CA TRP A 149 1.41 -3.90 20.39
C TRP A 149 1.93 -5.30 20.01
N SER A 150 1.67 -6.33 20.84
CA SER A 150 2.01 -7.73 20.57
C SER A 150 1.05 -8.43 19.60
N GLN A 151 -0.01 -7.77 19.15
CA GLN A 151 -1.06 -8.37 18.31
C GLN A 151 -0.86 -8.17 16.80
N ASP A 152 0.36 -7.84 16.39
CA ASP A 152 0.73 -7.60 15.00
C ASP A 152 0.68 -8.88 14.15
N THR A 153 0.46 -8.72 12.84
CA THR A 153 0.48 -9.83 11.89
C THR A 153 1.33 -9.53 10.67
N THR A 154 1.62 -10.56 9.90
CA THR A 154 2.35 -10.45 8.64
C THR A 154 1.51 -10.99 7.49
N PHE A 155 1.78 -10.51 6.28
CA PHE A 155 1.14 -10.98 5.06
C PHE A 155 2.10 -10.86 3.89
N ASP A 156 2.19 -11.90 3.06
CA ASP A 156 3.03 -11.92 1.87
C ASP A 156 2.19 -11.49 0.66
N LEU A 157 2.29 -10.21 0.28
CA LEU A 157 1.54 -9.66 -0.85
C LEU A 157 2.21 -10.07 -2.16
N ALA A 158 1.46 -10.66 -3.10
CA ALA A 158 1.97 -10.83 -4.46
C ALA A 158 2.12 -9.45 -5.12
N ALA A 159 3.34 -9.08 -5.52
CA ALA A 159 3.63 -7.78 -6.14
C ALA A 159 2.77 -7.52 -7.39
N GLY A 160 2.41 -8.56 -8.13
CA GLY A 160 1.50 -8.49 -9.27
C GLY A 160 0.15 -7.83 -8.94
N LEU A 161 -0.38 -7.98 -7.72
CA LEU A 161 -1.65 -7.34 -7.31
C LEU A 161 -1.50 -5.82 -7.23
N TRP A 162 -0.35 -5.31 -6.78
CA TRP A 162 -0.07 -3.88 -6.77
C TRP A 162 0.04 -3.33 -8.20
N HIS A 163 0.73 -4.06 -9.09
CA HIS A 163 0.82 -3.69 -10.51
C HIS A 163 -0.54 -3.74 -11.20
N GLU A 164 -1.37 -4.73 -10.90
CA GLU A 164 -2.74 -4.82 -11.41
C GLU A 164 -3.59 -3.66 -10.92
N ALA A 165 -3.50 -3.30 -9.63
CA ALA A 165 -4.24 -2.18 -9.05
C ALA A 165 -3.89 -0.83 -9.69
N LEU A 166 -2.62 -0.61 -10.05
CA LEU A 166 -2.19 0.58 -10.78
C LEU A 166 -2.60 0.58 -12.25
N GLY A 167 -2.81 -0.59 -12.83
CA GLY A 167 -3.04 -0.75 -14.26
C GLY A 167 -1.83 -0.38 -15.12
N GLY A 168 -2.08 -0.11 -16.40
CA GLY A 168 -1.04 0.16 -17.41
C GLY A 168 -0.68 1.63 -17.62
N THR A 169 -1.26 2.56 -16.86
CA THR A 169 -1.09 4.01 -17.06
C THR A 169 -0.23 4.63 -15.98
N ARG A 170 0.69 5.53 -16.38
CA ARG A 170 1.66 6.20 -15.49
C ARG A 170 1.28 7.66 -15.28
N TRP A 171 1.50 8.18 -14.07
CA TRP A 171 1.41 9.61 -13.79
C TRP A 171 2.81 10.24 -13.86
N VAL A 172 2.95 11.28 -14.68
CA VAL A 172 4.20 12.04 -14.78
C VAL A 172 3.99 13.40 -14.13
N ARG A 173 4.67 13.66 -13.01
CA ARG A 173 4.70 14.98 -12.40
C ARG A 173 5.50 15.94 -13.27
N MET A 174 4.94 17.09 -13.58
CA MET A 174 5.61 18.14 -14.36
C MET A 174 5.28 19.53 -13.81
N SER A 175 6.06 20.54 -14.18
CA SER A 175 5.77 21.92 -13.83
C SER A 175 4.53 22.44 -14.55
N GLU A 176 3.86 23.44 -13.97
CA GLU A 176 2.72 24.12 -14.59
C GLU A 176 3.05 24.65 -16.00
N ASP A 177 4.25 25.21 -16.17
CA ASP A 177 4.74 25.68 -17.47
C ASP A 177 4.83 24.55 -18.51
N SER A 178 5.41 23.41 -18.11
CA SER A 178 5.54 22.24 -18.99
C SER A 178 4.17 21.70 -19.38
N PHE A 179 3.26 21.61 -18.41
CA PHE A 179 1.89 21.17 -18.64
C PHE A 179 1.14 22.10 -19.60
N SER A 180 1.23 23.42 -19.38
CA SER A 180 0.58 24.42 -20.24
C SER A 180 1.06 24.32 -21.69
N ARG A 181 2.38 24.21 -21.90
CA ARG A 181 2.97 24.03 -23.24
C ARG A 181 2.54 22.72 -23.89
N LEU A 182 2.48 21.63 -23.12
CA LEU A 182 2.02 20.33 -23.60
C LEU A 182 0.53 20.35 -23.97
N HIS A 183 -0.28 21.05 -23.18
CA HIS A 183 -1.70 21.25 -23.44
C HIS A 183 -1.95 22.09 -24.70
N ASP A 184 -1.19 23.16 -24.91
CA ASP A 184 -1.25 23.96 -26.14
C ASP A 184 -0.83 23.15 -27.37
N TYR A 185 0.22 22.34 -27.25
CA TYR A 185 0.65 21.43 -28.32
C TYR A 185 -0.46 20.45 -28.72
N ARG A 186 -1.11 19.84 -27.73
CA ARG A 186 -2.25 18.94 -27.91
C ARG A 186 -3.40 19.63 -28.62
N ARG A 187 -3.79 20.81 -28.15
CA ARG A 187 -4.89 21.60 -28.71
C ARG A 187 -4.63 21.99 -30.15
N ALA A 188 -3.42 22.46 -30.47
CA ALA A 188 -3.03 22.87 -31.82
C ALA A 188 -3.08 21.73 -32.84
N ARG A 189 -3.02 20.47 -32.40
CA ARG A 189 -3.03 19.27 -33.26
C ARG A 189 -4.29 18.43 -33.12
N ALA A 190 -5.28 18.91 -32.35
CA ALA A 190 -6.53 18.21 -32.08
C ALA A 190 -6.35 16.75 -31.61
N LEU A 191 -5.31 16.48 -30.79
CA LEU A 191 -5.03 15.13 -30.31
C LEU A 191 -6.02 14.74 -29.19
N GLY A 192 -6.56 13.52 -29.30
CA GLY A 192 -7.69 13.01 -28.52
C GLY A 192 -7.29 12.49 -27.14
N THR A 193 -6.02 12.13 -26.94
CA THR A 193 -5.49 11.64 -25.64
C THR A 193 -4.12 12.23 -25.30
N TRP A 194 -3.72 12.08 -24.02
CA TRP A 194 -2.38 12.49 -23.58
C TRP A 194 -1.32 11.53 -24.14
N ASP A 195 -1.62 10.25 -24.25
CA ASP A 195 -0.73 9.26 -24.88
C ASP A 195 -0.47 9.59 -26.35
N GLU A 196 -1.48 9.99 -27.11
CA GLU A 196 -1.30 10.49 -28.47
C GLU A 196 -0.43 11.76 -28.51
N THR A 197 -0.61 12.64 -27.53
CA THR A 197 0.18 13.87 -27.41
C THR A 197 1.65 13.60 -27.17
N ILE A 198 1.96 12.70 -26.22
CA ILE A 198 3.32 12.28 -25.91
C ILE A 198 3.94 11.51 -27.09
N SER A 199 3.20 10.56 -27.68
CA SER A 199 3.67 9.79 -28.84
C SER A 199 4.01 10.69 -30.03
N ALA A 200 3.17 11.70 -30.31
CA ALA A 200 3.42 12.67 -31.36
C ALA A 200 4.61 13.60 -31.07
N LEU A 201 4.96 13.83 -29.81
CA LEU A 201 6.19 14.55 -29.44
C LEU A 201 7.42 13.68 -29.64
N LEU A 202 7.40 12.44 -29.13
CA LEU A 202 8.51 11.49 -29.22
C LEU A 202 8.87 11.15 -30.67
N ALA A 203 7.86 10.89 -31.52
CA ALA A 203 8.07 10.59 -32.93
C ALA A 203 8.78 11.72 -33.69
N ARG A 204 8.60 12.98 -33.28
CA ARG A 204 9.30 14.12 -33.90
C ARG A 204 10.78 14.14 -33.50
N THR A 205 11.08 13.88 -32.24
CA THR A 205 12.48 13.81 -31.78
C THR A 205 13.24 12.62 -32.35
N GLU A 206 12.57 11.51 -32.62
CA GLU A 206 13.18 10.34 -33.28
C GLU A 206 13.52 10.61 -34.75
N GLN A 207 12.73 11.45 -35.43
CA GLN A 207 13.00 11.89 -36.81
C GLN A 207 14.18 12.88 -36.90
N ASP A 208 14.41 13.68 -35.86
CA ASP A 208 15.51 14.66 -35.82
C ASP A 208 16.88 14.03 -35.46
N VAL A 209 16.89 12.79 -34.95
CA VAL A 209 18.11 12.05 -34.55
C VAL A 209 18.57 11.05 -35.63
N SER A 210 17.78 10.87 -36.69
CA SER A 210 18.08 9.99 -37.83
C SER A 210 18.55 10.74 -39.07
#